data_AF-A0A9Q3F1U7-F1
#
_entry.id   AF-A0A9Q3F1U7-F1
#
_cell.length_a   1.000
_cell.length_b   1.000
_cell.length_c   1.000
_cell.angle_alpha   90.00
_cell.angle_beta   90.00
_cell.angle_gamma   90.00
#
_symmetry.space_group_name_H-M   'P 1'
#
loop_
_entity.id
_entity.type
_entity.pdbx_description
1 polymer ?
#
loop_
_entity_poly.entity_id
_entity_poly.type
_entity_poly.pdbx_seq_one_letter_code
_entity_poly.pdbx_strand_id
1 'polypeptide(L)'
;MSWVTALPSSDDKSYNTCLFIVKRYSKTPIFLPCHKDDTSMDTALLLWSRVISHTGLITNIISDRDPKLTCALWTNLHRLFGNKLSFSTANHPQTDGLAERMIQTLEDMIRRFYAYGL
;
A
#
# COMPACT_ATOMS: atom_id res chain seq x y z
N MET A 1 -3.33 -1.37 3.51
CA MET A 1 -2.25 -0.86 2.65
C MET A 1 -1.66 0.37 3.30
N SER A 2 -0.35 0.55 3.20
CA SER A 2 0.41 1.66 3.80
C SER A 2 1.63 1.97 2.96
N TRP A 3 2.10 3.22 3.01
CA TRP A 3 3.33 3.64 2.34
C TRP A 3 4.53 3.59 3.28
N VAL A 4 5.70 3.25 2.75
CA VAL A 4 7.00 3.55 3.35
C VAL A 4 7.71 4.53 2.43
N THR A 5 7.88 5.75 2.90
CA THR A 5 8.46 6.88 2.14
C THR A 5 9.90 7.16 2.55
N ALA A 6 10.57 8.04 1.81
CA ALA A 6 11.92 8.51 2.10
C ALA A 6 12.96 7.40 2.10
N LEU A 7 12.76 6.40 1.23
CA LEU A 7 13.78 5.43 0.90
C LEU A 7 14.83 6.12 0.00
N PRO A 8 16.12 5.77 0.11
CA PRO A 8 17.10 6.22 -0.85
C PRO A 8 16.70 5.78 -2.26
N SER A 9 17.01 6.62 -3.24
CA SER A 9 16.60 6.37 -4.62
C SER A 9 17.23 5.08 -5.14
N SER A 10 16.42 4.13 -5.57
CA SER A 10 16.90 2.87 -6.18
C SER A 10 17.48 3.16 -7.56
N ASP A 11 18.70 2.71 -7.87
CA ASP A 11 19.39 2.75 -9.17
C ASP A 11 18.65 3.43 -10.35
N ASP A 12 18.34 2.68 -11.40
CA ASP A 12 17.99 3.22 -12.73
C ASP A 12 16.61 3.91 -12.79
N LYS A 13 15.73 3.62 -11.82
CA LYS A 13 14.33 4.11 -11.80
C LYS A 13 14.03 5.10 -10.67
N SER A 14 14.99 5.35 -9.79
CA SER A 14 14.92 6.31 -8.69
C SER A 14 13.66 6.17 -7.81
N TYR A 15 13.19 4.94 -7.56
CA TYR A 15 12.10 4.72 -6.61
C TYR A 15 12.55 5.13 -5.21
N ASN A 16 11.72 5.94 -4.55
CA ASN A 16 12.02 6.51 -3.23
C ASN A 16 10.91 6.22 -2.20
N THR A 17 9.90 5.48 -2.62
CA THR A 17 8.74 5.09 -1.82
C THR A 17 8.33 3.67 -2.19
N CYS A 18 7.69 2.94 -1.29
CA CYS A 18 7.11 1.63 -1.57
C CYS A 18 5.71 1.51 -0.94
N LEU A 19 4.75 0.99 -1.70
CA LEU A 19 3.40 0.64 -1.23
C LEU A 19 3.38 -0.80 -0.72
N PHE A 20 2.93 -0.97 0.51
CA PHE A 20 2.83 -2.26 1.17
C PHE A 20 1.38 -2.69 1.19
N ILE A 21 1.13 -3.87 0.63
CA ILE A 21 -0.20 -4.48 0.58
C ILE A 21 -0.08 -5.88 1.17
N VAL A 22 -0.94 -6.20 2.12
CA VAL A 22 -0.98 -7.54 2.71
C VAL A 22 -2.29 -8.19 2.33
N LYS A 23 -2.23 -9.33 1.65
CA LYS A 23 -3.41 -10.15 1.38
C LYS A 23 -3.90 -10.77 2.68
N ARG A 24 -5.09 -10.37 3.14
CA ARG A 24 -5.62 -10.78 4.45
C ARG A 24 -5.75 -12.29 4.63
N TYR A 25 -6.13 -13.02 3.58
CA TYR A 25 -6.32 -14.48 3.64
C TYR A 25 -5.00 -15.24 3.59
N SER A 26 -4.19 -15.01 2.55
CA SER A 26 -2.94 -15.74 2.33
C SER A 26 -1.76 -15.25 3.18
N LYS A 27 -1.93 -14.12 3.89
CA LYS A 27 -0.87 -13.42 4.65
C LYS A 27 0.35 -13.07 3.80
N THR A 28 0.17 -12.96 2.48
CA THR A 28 1.26 -12.66 1.55
C THR A 28 1.47 -11.14 1.49
N PRO A 29 2.68 -10.63 1.78
CA PRO A 29 3.03 -9.26 1.49
C PRO A 29 3.25 -9.06 0.00
N ILE A 30 2.85 -7.90 -0.50
CA ILE A 30 3.17 -7.39 -1.82
C ILE A 30 3.82 -6.03 -1.62
N PHE A 31 4.97 -5.85 -2.27
CA PHE A 31 5.76 -4.63 -2.27
C PHE A 31 5.68 -4.02 -3.67
N LEU A 32 5.20 -2.79 -3.77
CA LEU A 32 5.13 -2.07 -5.03
C LEU A 32 6.03 -0.83 -4.95
N PRO A 33 7.21 -0.84 -5.58
CA PRO A 33 8.07 0.32 -5.63
C PRO A 33 7.44 1.43 -6.47
N CYS A 34 7.61 2.67 -6.03
CA CYS A 34 6.87 3.83 -6.52
C CYS A 34 7.62 5.13 -6.17
N HIS A 35 7.07 6.26 -6.57
CA HIS A 35 7.61 7.57 -6.28
C HIS A 35 6.73 8.31 -5.27
N LYS A 36 7.37 9.10 -4.41
CA LYS A 36 6.70 9.91 -3.39
C LYS A 36 5.66 10.84 -4.03
N ASP A 37 5.98 11.35 -5.20
CA ASP A 37 5.18 12.33 -5.93
C ASP A 37 4.15 11.69 -6.89
N ASP A 38 4.04 10.35 -6.89
CA ASP A 38 3.03 9.65 -7.69
C ASP A 38 1.63 10.17 -7.39
N THR A 39 0.84 10.41 -8.42
CA THR A 39 -0.53 10.87 -8.25
C THR A 39 -1.45 9.72 -7.80
N SER A 40 -2.69 10.06 -7.43
CA SER A 40 -3.73 9.05 -7.19
C SER A 40 -3.97 8.16 -8.41
N MET A 41 -3.84 8.72 -9.62
CA MET A 41 -4.02 7.98 -10.86
C MET A 41 -2.87 6.99 -11.08
N ASP A 42 -1.63 7.42 -10.86
CA ASP A 42 -0.44 6.56 -10.94
C ASP A 42 -0.56 5.40 -9.95
N THR A 43 -0.99 5.71 -8.72
CA THR A 43 -1.23 4.69 -7.68
C THR A 43 -2.32 3.69 -8.10
N ALA A 44 -3.42 4.16 -8.71
CA ALA A 44 -4.49 3.30 -9.21
C ALA A 44 -4.02 2.39 -10.35
N LEU A 45 -3.24 2.93 -11.29
CA LEU A 45 -2.65 2.16 -12.40
C LEU A 45 -1.64 1.13 -11.89
N LEU A 46 -0.83 1.50 -10.89
CA LEU A 46 0.12 0.60 -10.24
C LEU A 46 -0.61 -0.57 -9.56
N LEU A 47 -1.66 -0.28 -8.77
CA LEU A 47 -2.47 -1.32 -8.13
C LEU A 47 -3.15 -2.23 -9.16
N TRP A 48 -3.71 -1.65 -10.22
CA TRP A 48 -4.39 -2.39 -11.26
C TRP A 48 -3.46 -3.35 -11.99
N SER A 49 -2.33 -2.81 -12.47
CA SER A 49 -1.36 -3.56 -13.29
C SER A 49 -0.63 -4.64 -12.51
N ARG A 50 -0.38 -4.45 -11.21
CA ARG A 50 0.43 -5.37 -10.39
C ARG A 50 -0.35 -6.28 -9.47
N VAL A 51 -1.54 -5.88 -9.02
CA VAL A 51 -2.30 -6.64 -8.03
C VAL A 51 -3.60 -7.17 -8.60
N ILE A 52 -4.44 -6.30 -9.15
CA ILE A 52 -5.80 -6.69 -9.59
C ILE A 52 -5.71 -7.60 -10.82
N SER A 53 -4.85 -7.29 -11.78
CA SER A 53 -4.61 -8.13 -12.97
C SER A 53 -4.19 -9.58 -12.65
N HIS A 54 -3.44 -9.77 -11.56
CA HIS A 54 -2.90 -11.09 -11.17
C HIS A 54 -3.78 -11.83 -10.17
N THR A 55 -4.53 -11.11 -9.34
CA THR A 55 -5.31 -11.70 -8.23
C THR A 55 -6.80 -11.76 -8.53
N GLY A 56 -7.28 -11.03 -9.53
CA GLY A 56 -8.69 -10.77 -9.75
C GLY A 56 -9.22 -9.63 -8.87
N LEU A 57 -10.56 -9.48 -8.85
CA LEU A 57 -11.24 -8.41 -8.13
C LEU A 57 -11.07 -8.55 -6.61
N ILE A 58 -10.69 -7.46 -5.95
CA ILE A 58 -10.49 -7.40 -4.50
C ILE A 58 -11.78 -6.89 -3.86
N THR A 59 -12.49 -7.74 -3.12
CA THR A 59 -13.81 -7.39 -2.55
C THR A 59 -13.77 -6.34 -1.43
N ASN A 60 -12.66 -6.26 -0.69
CA ASN A 60 -12.50 -5.32 0.42
C ASN A 60 -11.07 -4.80 0.49
N ILE A 61 -10.91 -3.49 0.63
CA ILE A 61 -9.62 -2.82 0.79
C ILE A 61 -9.65 -2.01 2.07
N ILE A 62 -8.64 -2.23 2.91
CA ILE A 62 -8.37 -1.45 4.11
C ILE A 62 -7.08 -0.66 3.87
N SER A 63 -7.14 0.66 4.04
CA SER A 63 -5.99 1.56 3.83
C SER A 63 -5.89 2.64 4.88
N ASP A 64 -4.73 3.26 4.99
CA ASP A 64 -4.61 4.54 5.67
C ASP A 64 -5.45 5.65 4.97
N ARG A 65 -5.51 6.81 5.61
CA ARG A 65 -6.21 8.00 5.12
C ARG A 65 -5.32 8.88 4.24
N ASP A 66 -4.40 8.28 3.49
CA ASP A 66 -3.57 9.05 2.57
C ASP A 66 -4.45 9.76 1.52
N PRO A 67 -4.21 11.06 1.22
CA PRO A 67 -5.00 11.81 0.24
C PRO A 67 -5.11 11.13 -1.13
N LYS A 68 -4.09 10.36 -1.53
CA LYS A 68 -4.10 9.61 -2.78
C LYS A 68 -5.21 8.55 -2.80
N LEU A 69 -5.52 7.99 -1.63
CA LEU A 69 -6.47 6.90 -1.40
C LEU A 69 -7.84 7.39 -0.93
N THR A 70 -7.98 8.65 -0.50
CA THR A 70 -9.27 9.26 -0.15
C THR A 70 -9.85 10.13 -1.28
N CYS A 71 -9.15 10.27 -2.40
CA CYS A 71 -9.59 11.12 -3.50
C CYS A 71 -10.87 10.58 -4.20
N ALA A 72 -11.54 11.46 -4.94
CA ALA A 72 -12.75 11.10 -5.70
C ALA A 72 -12.48 10.02 -6.75
N LEU A 73 -11.32 10.07 -7.42
CA LEU A 73 -10.92 9.05 -8.41
C LEU A 73 -10.89 7.67 -7.76
N TRP A 74 -10.23 7.53 -6.61
CA TRP A 74 -10.10 6.26 -5.90
C TRP A 74 -11.45 5.74 -5.41
N THR A 75 -12.26 6.61 -4.81
CA THR A 75 -13.58 6.27 -4.29
C THR A 75 -14.52 5.81 -5.41
N ASN A 76 -14.54 6.53 -6.54
CA ASN A 76 -15.36 6.18 -7.70
C ASN A 76 -14.88 4.88 -8.36
N LEU A 77 -13.57 4.68 -8.48
CA LEU A 77 -12.97 3.47 -9.02
C LEU A 77 -13.40 2.24 -8.23
N HIS A 78 -13.34 2.30 -6.89
CA HIS A 78 -13.79 1.18 -6.05
C HIS A 78 -15.29 0.96 -6.09
N ARG A 79 -16.08 2.04 -6.18
CA ARG A 79 -17.53 1.94 -6.36
C ARG A 79 -17.88 1.22 -7.67
N LEU A 80 -17.17 1.52 -8.76
CA LEU A 80 -17.36 0.86 -10.06
C LEU A 80 -17.03 -0.63 -10.01
N PHE A 81 -15.99 -1.02 -9.27
CA PHE A 81 -15.63 -2.43 -9.09
C PHE A 81 -16.51 -3.17 -8.08
N GLY A 82 -17.41 -2.48 -7.37
CA GLY A 82 -18.22 -3.06 -6.30
C GLY A 82 -17.41 -3.40 -5.04
N ASN A 83 -16.22 -2.81 -4.89
CA ASN A 83 -15.34 -3.08 -3.76
C ASN A 83 -15.76 -2.24 -2.55
N LYS A 84 -15.71 -2.83 -1.36
CA LYS A 84 -15.84 -2.07 -0.12
C LYS A 84 -14.50 -1.42 0.21
N LEU A 85 -14.48 -0.10 0.30
CA LEU A 85 -13.32 0.66 0.76
C LEU A 85 -13.52 1.03 2.23
N SER A 86 -12.54 0.69 3.07
CA SER A 86 -12.52 1.04 4.48
C SER A 86 -11.20 1.74 4.80
N PHE A 87 -11.27 2.86 5.52
CA PHE A 87 -10.08 3.57 5.95
C PHE A 87 -9.78 3.22 7.40
N SER A 88 -8.53 2.86 7.71
CA SER A 88 -8.08 2.69 9.08
C SER A 88 -8.15 4.02 9.82
N THR A 89 -8.54 3.94 11.09
CA THR A 89 -8.44 5.05 12.03
C THR A 89 -7.05 5.00 12.65
N ALA A 90 -6.36 6.13 12.72
CA ALA A 90 -5.21 6.27 13.60
C ALA A 90 -5.64 5.83 15.01
N ASN A 91 -4.95 4.84 15.59
CA ASN A 91 -5.10 4.35 16.97
C ASN A 91 -6.31 3.47 17.34
N HIS A 92 -6.75 2.52 16.51
CA HIS A 92 -7.57 1.40 17.04
C HIS A 92 -7.27 0.05 16.35
N PRO A 93 -6.37 -0.78 16.91
CA PRO A 93 -6.15 -2.13 16.41
C PRO A 93 -7.29 -3.02 16.88
N GLN A 94 -8.42 -3.00 16.18
CA GLN A 94 -9.44 -4.02 16.36
C GLN A 94 -9.85 -4.59 15.02
N THR A 95 -9.61 -5.90 14.89
CA THR A 95 -9.92 -6.86 13.81
C THR A 95 -8.84 -7.12 12.74
N ASP A 96 -7.85 -6.25 12.52
CA ASP A 96 -6.83 -6.47 11.46
C ASP A 96 -5.36 -6.27 11.89
N GLY A 97 -5.10 -6.37 13.20
CA GLY A 97 -3.78 -6.16 13.78
C GLY A 97 -2.68 -7.10 13.27
N LEU A 98 -2.98 -8.18 12.53
CA LEU A 98 -1.96 -9.00 11.88
C LEU A 98 -1.37 -8.34 10.63
N ALA A 99 -2.23 -7.82 9.74
CA ALA A 99 -1.76 -7.14 8.54
C ALA A 99 -1.04 -5.83 8.92
N GLU A 100 -1.56 -5.11 9.91
CA GLU A 100 -0.91 -3.91 10.46
C GLU A 100 0.44 -4.23 11.10
N ARG A 101 0.53 -5.24 11.97
CA ARG A 101 1.82 -5.67 12.56
C ARG A 101 2.84 -6.10 11.51
N MET A 102 2.38 -6.77 10.46
CA MET A 102 3.25 -7.21 9.37
C MET A 102 3.78 -6.02 8.57
N ILE A 103 2.93 -5.05 8.25
CA ILE A 103 3.35 -3.78 7.62
C ILE A 103 4.36 -3.06 8.50
N GLN A 104 4.09 -2.91 9.81
CA GLN A 104 5.01 -2.27 10.76
C GLN A 104 6.35 -2.99 10.84
N THR A 105 6.35 -4.32 10.92
CA THR A 105 7.58 -5.11 10.99
C THR A 105 8.41 -4.95 9.71
N LEU A 106 7.75 -4.94 8.55
CA LEU A 106 8.42 -4.76 7.26
C LEU A 106 8.97 -3.33 7.10
N GLU A 107 8.22 -2.33 7.54
CA GLU A 107 8.68 -0.94 7.57
C GLU A 107 9.91 -0.78 8.46
N ASP A 108 9.86 -1.31 9.69
CA ASP A 108 10.99 -1.29 10.62
C ASP A 108 12.22 -2.00 10.05
N MET A 109 12.01 -3.16 9.41
CA MET A 109 13.08 -3.92 8.77
C MET A 109 13.78 -3.09 7.69
N ILE A 110 13.01 -2.42 6.83
CA ILE A 110 13.55 -1.59 5.75
C ILE A 110 14.25 -0.35 6.30
N ARG A 111 13.67 0.31 7.29
CA ARG A 111 14.31 1.46 7.96
C ARG A 111 15.64 1.05 8.59
N ARG A 112 15.70 -0.11 9.25
CA ARG A 112 16.94 -0.65 9.84
C ARG A 112 17.96 -1.05 8.79
N PHE A 113 17.54 -1.71 7.72
CA PHE A 113 18.42 -2.08 6.61
C PHE A 113 19.14 -0.84 6.05
N TYR A 114 18.41 0.25 5.81
CA TYR A 114 19.02 1.50 5.33
C TYR A 114 19.83 2.26 6.40
N ALA A 115 19.42 2.21 7.67
CA ALA A 115 20.15 2.89 8.74
C ALA A 115 21.48 2.20 9.09
N TYR A 116 21.56 0.88 8.97
CA TYR A 116 22.69 0.08 9.46
C TYR A 116 23.45 -0.69 8.38
N GLY A 117 22.98 -0.71 7.12
CA GLY A 117 23.71 -1.28 5.98
C GLY A 117 24.01 -2.77 6.08
N LEU A 118 23.09 -3.57 6.67
CA LEU A 118 23.16 -5.04 6.66
C LEU A 118 22.82 -5.62 5.29
#